data_AF-A0A519KWB7-F1
#
_entry.id   AF-A0A519KWB7-F1
#
_cell.length_a   1.000
_cell.length_b   1.000
_cell.length_c   1.000
_cell.angle_alpha   90.00
_cell.angle_beta   90.00
_cell.angle_gamma   90.00
#
_symmetry.space_group_name_H-M   'P 1'
#
loop_
_entity.id
_entity.type
_entity.pdbx_description
1 polymer ?
#
loop_
_entity_poly.entity_id
_entity_poly.type
_entity_poly.pdbx_seq_one_letter_code
_entity_poly.pdbx_strand_id
1 'polypeptide(L)'
;MSPGVGKTYEMLRAARRRKAEGGDVLVGVVETHGRKETESLLRGLDVLARNPIDYKGRALMEFDIDTAIARRPGLLLVDEYAHSNVPGSRHPKRWQDVEELLKAGIDVWTTLNVQHLESLSEVVLRITGARQRETVPDSALSKADDIEVVDITPDELRKRLEDGKVYVPETARLASENFFKPENLTALRELALRRAAQTVDDQLLLQLRDKGVPGPWAAGARILVLIGGDAMAGGLVRAGRRLSDMMMDAPWTVATVDRGTMGSDAAARLSDALK
;
A
#
# COMPACT_ATOMS: atom_id res chain seq x y z
N MET A 1 -6.48 3.53 2.13
CA MET A 1 -7.67 3.74 2.97
C MET A 1 -7.89 2.53 3.88
N SER A 2 -8.88 2.62 4.77
CA SER A 2 -9.20 1.69 5.86
C SER A 2 -9.99 0.44 5.41
N PRO A 3 -10.08 -0.63 6.23
CA PRO A 3 -11.17 -1.62 6.12
C PRO A 3 -12.55 -0.96 6.08
N GLY A 4 -13.51 -1.59 5.39
CA GLY A 4 -14.91 -1.16 5.33
C GLY A 4 -15.32 -0.23 4.19
N VAL A 5 -14.34 0.29 3.44
CA VAL A 5 -14.54 1.28 2.36
C VAL A 5 -15.11 0.72 1.06
N GLY A 6 -15.16 -0.62 0.92
CA GLY A 6 -15.80 -1.27 -0.24
C GLY A 6 -14.86 -1.92 -1.26
N LYS A 7 -13.55 -1.99 -1.02
CA LYS A 7 -12.57 -2.58 -1.97
C LYS A 7 -12.98 -3.95 -2.54
N THR A 8 -13.28 -4.92 -1.68
CA THR A 8 -13.73 -6.25 -2.10
C THR A 8 -15.02 -6.19 -2.92
N TYR A 9 -15.95 -5.30 -2.54
CA TYR A 9 -17.22 -5.15 -3.24
C TYR A 9 -17.00 -4.59 -4.65
N GLU A 10 -16.19 -3.53 -4.80
CA GLU A 10 -15.88 -2.98 -6.12
C GLU A 10 -15.08 -3.95 -6.98
N MET A 11 -14.09 -4.66 -6.43
CA MET A 11 -13.35 -5.72 -7.13
C MET A 11 -14.30 -6.79 -7.69
N LEU A 12 -15.22 -7.31 -6.87
CA LEU A 12 -16.21 -8.29 -7.31
C LEU A 12 -17.20 -7.71 -8.33
N ARG A 13 -17.64 -6.46 -8.14
CA ARG A 13 -18.55 -5.79 -9.05
C ARG A 13 -17.92 -5.59 -10.43
N ALA A 14 -16.65 -5.19 -10.48
CA ALA A 14 -15.86 -5.11 -11.71
C ALA A 14 -15.68 -6.50 -12.34
N ALA A 15 -15.40 -7.52 -11.53
CA ALA A 15 -15.18 -8.89 -12.01
C ALA A 15 -16.42 -9.49 -12.65
N ARG A 16 -17.61 -9.21 -12.11
CA ARG A 16 -18.89 -9.59 -12.72
C ARG A 16 -19.11 -8.93 -14.08
N ARG A 17 -18.77 -7.64 -14.22
CA ARG A 17 -18.85 -6.95 -15.52
C ARG A 17 -17.93 -7.62 -16.53
N ARG A 18 -16.67 -7.86 -16.14
CA ARG A 18 -15.68 -8.55 -16.98
C ARG A 18 -16.13 -9.95 -17.41
N LYS A 19 -16.73 -10.73 -16.51
CA LYS A 19 -17.30 -12.04 -16.83
C LYS A 19 -18.51 -11.94 -17.76
N ALA A 20 -19.39 -10.97 -17.56
CA ALA A 20 -20.55 -10.73 -18.42
C ALA A 20 -20.15 -10.33 -19.86
N GLU A 21 -18.98 -9.70 -20.01
CA GLU A 21 -18.36 -9.38 -21.31
C GLU A 21 -17.62 -10.59 -21.93
N GLY A 22 -17.74 -11.79 -21.35
CA GLY A 22 -17.10 -13.01 -21.83
C GLY A 22 -15.66 -13.20 -21.37
N GLY A 23 -15.19 -12.40 -20.41
CA GLY A 23 -13.87 -12.54 -19.82
C GLY A 23 -13.73 -13.81 -18.97
N ASP A 24 -12.54 -14.39 -19.00
CA ASP A 24 -12.19 -15.58 -18.24
C ASP A 24 -11.77 -15.22 -16.81
N VAL A 25 -12.74 -15.22 -15.88
CA VAL A 25 -12.56 -14.73 -14.51
C VAL A 25 -12.72 -15.85 -13.49
N LEU A 26 -11.72 -16.02 -12.62
CA LEU A 26 -11.73 -16.95 -11.51
C LEU A 26 -11.56 -16.22 -10.18
N VAL A 27 -12.32 -16.62 -9.18
CA VAL A 27 -12.16 -16.16 -7.79
C VAL A 27 -11.25 -17.15 -7.06
N GLY A 28 -10.04 -16.72 -6.71
CA GLY A 28 -9.10 -17.53 -5.93
C GLY A 28 -9.41 -17.46 -4.44
N VAL A 29 -9.31 -16.25 -3.88
CA VAL A 29 -9.65 -16.00 -2.48
C VAL A 29 -10.29 -14.63 -2.34
N VAL A 30 -11.44 -14.58 -1.65
CA VAL A 30 -12.19 -13.36 -1.37
C VAL A 30 -12.71 -13.42 0.06
N GLU A 31 -12.56 -12.31 0.78
CA GLU A 31 -13.01 -12.17 2.16
C GLU A 31 -14.28 -11.31 2.22
N THR A 32 -15.44 -11.99 2.29
CA THR A 32 -16.73 -11.30 2.39
C THR A 32 -16.99 -10.76 3.80
N HIS A 33 -16.37 -11.38 4.81
CA HIS A 33 -16.59 -11.15 6.24
C HIS A 33 -18.08 -11.16 6.63
N GLY A 34 -18.88 -12.08 6.06
CA GLY A 34 -20.30 -12.23 6.39
C GLY A 34 -21.22 -11.16 5.77
N ARG A 35 -20.71 -10.30 4.90
CA ARG A 35 -21.50 -9.25 4.24
C ARG A 35 -22.32 -9.87 3.10
N LYS A 36 -23.62 -10.04 3.32
CA LYS A 36 -24.58 -10.61 2.35
C LYS A 36 -24.52 -9.95 0.97
N GLU A 37 -24.35 -8.62 0.92
CA GLU A 37 -24.23 -7.88 -0.34
C GLU A 37 -22.97 -8.29 -1.12
N THR A 38 -21.84 -8.44 -0.45
CA THR A 38 -20.58 -8.89 -1.07
C THR A 38 -20.67 -10.36 -1.48
N GLU A 39 -21.24 -11.22 -0.64
CA GLU A 39 -21.48 -12.64 -0.95
C GLU A 39 -22.37 -12.81 -2.18
N SER A 40 -23.37 -11.94 -2.32
CA SER A 40 -24.26 -11.97 -3.48
C SER A 40 -23.53 -11.76 -4.80
N LEU A 41 -22.43 -11.00 -4.80
CA LEU A 41 -21.64 -10.75 -6.00
C LEU A 41 -20.87 -11.98 -6.47
N LEU A 42 -20.52 -12.91 -5.56
CA LEU A 42 -19.87 -14.17 -5.92
C LEU A 42 -20.78 -15.08 -6.74
N ARG A 43 -22.11 -14.93 -6.66
CA ARG A 43 -23.04 -15.76 -7.44
C ARG A 43 -22.84 -15.55 -8.93
N GLY A 44 -22.53 -16.64 -9.63
CA GLY A 44 -22.26 -16.65 -11.07
C GLY A 44 -20.79 -16.45 -11.43
N LEU A 45 -19.90 -16.17 -10.47
CA LEU A 45 -18.45 -16.25 -10.66
C LEU A 45 -17.98 -17.69 -10.40
N ASP A 46 -16.89 -18.09 -11.06
CA ASP A 46 -16.27 -19.38 -10.77
C ASP A 46 -15.35 -19.19 -9.57
N VAL A 47 -15.53 -20.00 -8.53
CA VAL A 47 -14.80 -19.84 -7.25
C VAL A 47 -14.01 -21.10 -6.97
N LEU A 48 -12.71 -20.96 -6.75
CA LEU A 48 -11.86 -22.06 -6.32
C LEU A 48 -12.24 -22.50 -4.90
N ALA A 49 -12.27 -23.81 -4.69
CA ALA A 49 -12.34 -24.36 -3.36
C ALA A 49 -11.04 -24.03 -2.61
N ARG A 50 -11.16 -23.62 -1.35
CA ARG A 50 -9.99 -23.40 -0.48
C ARG A 50 -9.38 -24.73 -0.09
N ASN A 51 -8.06 -24.77 0.05
CA ASN A 51 -7.30 -25.94 0.47
C ASN A 51 -7.21 -25.99 2.02
N PRO A 52 -7.58 -27.10 2.68
CA PRO A 52 -7.36 -27.25 4.11
C PRO A 52 -5.87 -27.49 4.42
N ILE A 53 -5.32 -26.68 5.33
CA ILE A 53 -3.97 -26.83 5.89
C ILE A 53 -4.11 -27.12 7.38
N ASP A 54 -3.53 -28.23 7.87
CA ASP A 54 -3.50 -28.52 9.30
C ASP A 54 -2.46 -27.64 10.00
N TYR A 55 -2.92 -26.82 10.93
CA TYR A 55 -2.09 -25.99 11.77
C TYR A 55 -2.55 -26.04 13.22
N LYS A 56 -1.66 -26.54 14.10
CA LYS A 56 -1.92 -26.72 15.54
C LYS A 56 -3.17 -27.56 15.83
N GLY A 57 -3.41 -28.62 15.03
CA GLY A 57 -4.54 -29.54 15.20
C GLY A 57 -5.87 -28.95 14.75
N ARG A 58 -5.85 -27.94 13.87
CA ARG A 58 -7.03 -27.32 13.26
C ARG A 58 -6.79 -27.19 11.76
N ALA A 59 -7.77 -27.60 10.96
CA ALA A 59 -7.77 -27.34 9.53
C ALA A 59 -8.14 -25.86 9.30
N LEU A 60 -7.20 -25.10 8.73
CA LEU A 60 -7.40 -23.73 8.28
C LEU A 60 -7.56 -23.74 6.75
N MET A 61 -8.51 -22.99 6.24
CA MET A 61 -8.83 -22.96 4.80
C MET A 61 -8.05 -21.83 4.13
N GLU A 62 -7.09 -22.18 3.27
CA GLU A 62 -6.21 -21.23 2.58
C GLU A 62 -6.43 -21.25 1.07
N PHE A 63 -5.96 -20.20 0.39
CA PHE A 63 -5.95 -20.11 -1.06
C PHE A 63 -5.17 -21.27 -1.72
N ASP A 64 -5.80 -21.97 -2.67
CA ASP A 64 -5.18 -23.03 -3.46
C ASP A 64 -4.47 -22.44 -4.71
N ILE A 65 -3.24 -21.99 -4.51
CA ILE A 65 -2.41 -21.43 -5.58
C ILE A 65 -2.09 -22.46 -6.66
N ASP A 66 -1.89 -23.73 -6.30
CA ASP A 66 -1.47 -24.78 -7.25
C ASP A 66 -2.59 -25.06 -8.26
N THR A 67 -3.83 -25.19 -7.77
CA THR A 67 -4.99 -25.33 -8.66
C THR A 67 -5.22 -24.08 -9.50
N ALA A 68 -4.99 -22.88 -8.95
CA ALA A 68 -5.10 -21.63 -9.72
C ALA A 68 -4.07 -21.57 -10.87
N ILE A 69 -2.81 -21.94 -10.61
CA ILE A 69 -1.75 -21.99 -11.62
C ILE A 69 -2.07 -23.06 -12.66
N ALA A 70 -2.53 -24.24 -12.26
CA ALA A 70 -2.87 -25.32 -13.20
C ALA A 70 -4.03 -24.92 -14.13
N ARG A 71 -5.02 -24.19 -13.59
CA ARG A 71 -6.19 -23.71 -14.34
C ARG A 71 -5.83 -22.60 -15.33
N ARG A 72 -4.85 -21.74 -15.01
CA ARG A 72 -4.45 -20.55 -15.80
C ARG A 72 -5.63 -19.68 -16.27
N PRO A 73 -6.36 -19.03 -15.36
CA PRO A 73 -7.38 -18.07 -15.76
C PRO A 73 -6.79 -16.84 -16.42
N GLY A 74 -7.57 -16.22 -17.31
CA GLY A 74 -7.24 -14.89 -17.84
C GLY A 74 -7.15 -13.84 -16.73
N LEU A 75 -8.06 -13.88 -15.74
CA LEU A 75 -8.06 -13.01 -14.57
C LEU A 75 -8.35 -13.81 -13.29
N LEU A 76 -7.54 -13.64 -12.26
CA LEU A 76 -7.71 -14.21 -10.93
C LEU A 76 -7.95 -13.11 -9.87
N LEU A 77 -8.97 -13.29 -9.04
CA LEU A 77 -9.21 -12.41 -7.89
C LEU A 77 -8.55 -12.99 -6.63
N VAL A 78 -7.68 -12.20 -5.99
CA VAL A 78 -6.93 -12.56 -4.78
C VAL A 78 -7.04 -11.41 -3.77
N ASP A 79 -8.00 -11.49 -2.85
CA ASP A 79 -8.23 -10.43 -1.85
C ASP A 79 -7.20 -10.45 -0.71
N GLU A 80 -7.12 -9.34 0.04
CA GLU A 80 -6.19 -9.10 1.15
C GLU A 80 -4.71 -9.32 0.76
N TYR A 81 -4.18 -8.48 -0.13
CA TYR A 81 -2.79 -8.58 -0.61
C TYR A 81 -1.72 -8.67 0.50
N ALA A 82 -1.98 -8.01 1.63
CA ALA A 82 -1.09 -7.98 2.79
C ALA A 82 -1.16 -9.22 3.68
N HIS A 83 -2.06 -10.16 3.41
CA HIS A 83 -2.32 -11.31 4.26
C HIS A 83 -1.07 -12.14 4.52
N SER A 84 -0.96 -12.69 5.74
CA SER A 84 0.05 -13.66 6.13
C SER A 84 -0.56 -15.05 6.03
N ASN A 85 -0.07 -15.84 5.08
CA ASN A 85 -0.64 -17.15 4.80
C ASN A 85 -0.45 -18.09 6.00
N VAL A 86 -1.32 -19.08 6.11
CA VAL A 86 -1.25 -20.11 7.14
C VAL A 86 0.13 -20.80 7.11
N PRO A 87 0.80 -21.01 8.26
CA PRO A 87 2.06 -21.75 8.29
C PRO A 87 1.92 -23.15 7.69
N GLY A 88 2.82 -23.52 6.79
CA GLY A 88 2.71 -24.71 5.95
C GLY A 88 2.26 -24.42 4.52
N SER A 89 1.81 -23.19 4.23
CA SER A 89 1.58 -22.71 2.87
C SER A 89 2.89 -22.60 2.07
N ARG A 90 2.76 -22.63 0.74
CA ARG A 90 3.87 -22.50 -0.22
C ARG A 90 4.70 -21.23 0.02
N HIS A 91 4.03 -20.11 0.28
CA HIS A 91 4.68 -18.86 0.65
C HIS A 91 4.13 -18.32 1.97
N PRO A 92 4.95 -17.61 2.76
CA PRO A 92 4.49 -16.98 4.00
C PRO A 92 3.57 -15.76 3.79
N LYS A 93 3.61 -15.10 2.64
CA LYS A 93 2.82 -13.89 2.36
C LYS A 93 2.04 -14.01 1.06
N ARG A 94 0.79 -13.53 1.06
CA ARG A 94 -0.08 -13.58 -0.12
C ARG A 94 0.45 -12.80 -1.32
N TRP A 95 1.14 -11.68 -1.08
CA TRP A 95 1.80 -10.95 -2.16
C TRP A 95 2.86 -11.79 -2.91
N GLN A 96 3.46 -12.79 -2.26
CA GLN A 96 4.39 -13.72 -2.92
C GLN A 96 3.64 -14.74 -3.78
N ASP A 97 2.44 -15.18 -3.36
CA ASP A 97 1.56 -15.97 -4.22
C ASP A 97 1.21 -15.19 -5.49
N VAL A 98 0.86 -13.90 -5.34
CA VAL A 98 0.57 -13.03 -6.49
C VAL A 98 1.79 -12.87 -7.40
N GLU A 99 3.00 -12.68 -6.85
CA GLU A 99 4.21 -12.62 -7.67
C GLU A 99 4.45 -13.92 -8.48
N GLU A 100 4.12 -15.08 -7.92
CA GLU A 100 4.21 -16.35 -8.66
C GLU A 100 3.12 -16.48 -9.74
N LEU A 101 1.88 -16.09 -9.42
CA LEU A 101 0.78 -16.08 -10.39
C LEU A 101 1.07 -15.18 -11.60
N LEU A 102 1.63 -13.99 -11.36
CA LEU A 102 2.05 -13.07 -12.41
C LEU A 102 3.16 -13.68 -13.28
N LYS A 103 4.15 -14.37 -12.68
CA LYS A 103 5.19 -15.12 -13.42
C LYS A 103 4.62 -16.27 -14.26
N ALA A 104 3.48 -16.83 -13.85
CA ALA A 104 2.78 -17.85 -14.62
C ALA A 104 1.95 -17.28 -15.79
N GLY A 105 1.87 -15.96 -15.91
CA GLY A 105 1.15 -15.22 -16.95
C GLY A 105 -0.34 -15.01 -16.65
N ILE A 106 -0.73 -15.01 -15.38
CA ILE A 106 -2.12 -14.83 -14.94
C ILE A 106 -2.30 -13.39 -14.46
N ASP A 107 -3.28 -12.66 -15.00
CA ASP A 107 -3.62 -11.33 -14.49
C ASP A 107 -4.26 -11.46 -13.10
N VAL A 108 -3.89 -10.60 -12.17
CA VAL A 108 -4.39 -10.65 -10.79
C VAL A 108 -5.01 -9.31 -10.40
N TRP A 109 -6.24 -9.36 -9.90
CA TRP A 109 -6.83 -8.27 -9.14
C TRP A 109 -6.78 -8.57 -7.64
N THR A 110 -6.36 -7.58 -6.87
CA THR A 110 -6.20 -7.70 -5.43
C THR A 110 -6.69 -6.45 -4.71
N THR A 111 -6.78 -6.52 -3.38
CA THR A 111 -7.08 -5.34 -2.56
C THR A 111 -6.04 -5.13 -1.49
N LEU A 112 -5.69 -3.85 -1.26
CA LEU A 112 -4.69 -3.45 -0.29
C LEU A 112 -5.20 -2.23 0.50
N ASN A 113 -5.09 -2.28 1.83
CA ASN A 113 -5.18 -1.07 2.64
C ASN A 113 -3.80 -0.42 2.73
N VAL A 114 -3.76 0.90 2.54
CA VAL A 114 -2.52 1.70 2.61
C VAL A 114 -1.75 1.50 3.93
N GLN A 115 -2.45 1.13 5.00
CA GLN A 115 -1.86 0.89 6.32
C GLN A 115 -0.85 -0.26 6.35
N HIS A 116 -0.92 -1.17 5.39
CA HIS A 116 -0.04 -2.33 5.32
C HIS A 116 1.27 -2.04 4.57
N LEU A 117 1.45 -0.83 4.02
CA LEU A 117 2.73 -0.48 3.43
C LEU A 117 3.80 -0.34 4.52
N GLU A 118 4.96 -0.94 4.28
CA GLU A 118 6.09 -0.93 5.22
C GLU A 118 6.50 0.51 5.56
N SER A 119 6.64 1.38 4.56
CA SER A 119 7.01 2.80 4.77
C SER A 119 6.03 3.57 5.67
N LEU A 120 4.76 3.15 5.74
CA LEU A 120 3.72 3.85 6.49
C LEU A 120 3.44 3.25 7.86
N SER A 121 4.04 2.11 8.20
CA SER A 121 3.72 1.36 9.43
C SER A 121 3.90 2.19 10.70
N GLU A 122 5.01 2.93 10.82
CA GLU A 122 5.28 3.80 11.98
C GLU A 122 4.38 5.05 12.01
N VAL A 123 4.03 5.59 10.84
CA VAL A 123 3.10 6.73 10.74
C VAL A 123 1.70 6.31 11.18
N VAL A 124 1.24 5.15 10.70
CA VAL A 124 -0.06 4.57 11.07
C VAL A 124 -0.11 4.24 12.55
N LEU A 125 0.96 3.68 13.13
CA LEU A 125 1.02 3.41 14.57
C LEU A 125 0.88 4.70 15.39
N ARG A 126 1.53 5.79 14.98
CA ARG A 126 1.41 7.10 15.68
C ARG A 126 0.01 7.70 15.57
N ILE A 127 -0.66 7.54 14.43
CA ILE A 127 -2.02 8.05 14.21
C ILE A 127 -3.03 7.21 15.01
N THR A 128 -2.97 5.89 14.86
CA THR A 128 -4.05 4.99 15.30
C THR A 128 -3.79 4.34 16.66
N GLY A 129 -2.54 4.33 17.13
CA GLY A 129 -2.09 3.55 18.28
C GLY A 129 -2.04 2.04 18.04
N ALA A 130 -2.42 1.57 16.84
CA ALA A 130 -2.47 0.16 16.49
C ALA A 130 -1.24 -0.26 15.67
N ARG A 131 -0.53 -1.28 16.15
CA ARG A 131 0.63 -1.83 15.43
C ARG A 131 0.17 -2.76 14.32
N GLN A 132 0.59 -2.48 13.10
CA GLN A 132 0.33 -3.35 11.97
C GLN A 132 1.28 -4.55 12.00
N ARG A 133 0.71 -5.75 12.02
CA ARG A 133 1.47 -7.01 12.01
C ARG A 133 1.71 -7.53 10.60
N GLU A 134 0.82 -7.17 9.70
CA GLU A 134 0.87 -7.59 8.31
C GLU A 134 1.33 -6.42 7.47
N THR A 135 2.47 -6.61 6.81
CA THR A 135 3.10 -5.58 5.98
C THR A 135 3.40 -6.10 4.58
N VAL A 136 3.55 -5.15 3.68
CA VAL A 136 3.85 -5.32 2.25
C VAL A 136 4.91 -4.30 1.86
N PRO A 137 5.95 -4.71 1.11
CA PRO A 137 6.93 -3.77 0.57
C PRO A 137 6.27 -2.72 -0.31
N ASP A 138 6.74 -1.48 -0.23
CA ASP A 138 6.24 -0.37 -1.05
C ASP A 138 6.34 -0.61 -2.56
N SER A 139 7.28 -1.47 -2.98
CA SER A 139 7.44 -1.88 -4.38
C SER A 139 6.23 -2.62 -4.95
N ALA A 140 5.33 -3.12 -4.10
CA ALA A 140 4.08 -3.71 -4.55
C ALA A 140 3.20 -2.71 -5.33
N LEU A 141 3.20 -1.44 -4.92
CA LEU A 141 2.42 -0.42 -5.63
C LEU A 141 3.10 -0.02 -6.93
N SER A 142 4.42 0.14 -6.93
CA SER A 142 5.15 0.55 -8.15
C SER A 142 5.20 -0.55 -9.22
N LYS A 143 5.05 -1.82 -8.83
CA LYS A 143 4.94 -2.96 -9.75
C LYS A 143 3.54 -3.18 -10.31
N ALA A 144 2.50 -2.58 -9.72
CA ALA A 144 1.14 -2.72 -10.22
C ALA A 144 1.03 -2.01 -11.58
N ASP A 145 0.37 -2.63 -12.55
CA ASP A 145 0.10 -2.00 -13.85
C ASP A 145 -0.96 -0.90 -13.72
N ASP A 146 -2.00 -1.14 -12.91
CA ASP A 146 -3.10 -0.21 -12.64
C ASP A 146 -3.42 -0.16 -11.15
N ILE A 147 -3.85 1.03 -10.68
CA ILE A 147 -4.29 1.26 -9.30
C ILE A 147 -5.63 1.97 -9.30
N GLU A 148 -6.63 1.35 -8.69
CA GLU A 148 -7.94 1.96 -8.44
C GLU A 148 -8.08 2.37 -6.96
N VAL A 149 -8.30 3.66 -6.71
CA VAL A 149 -8.56 4.17 -5.37
C VAL A 149 -10.06 4.11 -5.08
N VAL A 150 -10.46 3.12 -4.28
CA VAL A 150 -11.82 3.08 -3.72
C VAL A 150 -11.88 4.03 -2.53
N ASP A 151 -12.59 5.16 -2.67
CA ASP A 151 -12.71 6.24 -1.67
C ASP A 151 -14.10 6.37 -1.00
N ILE A 152 -14.13 6.79 0.27
CA ILE A 152 -15.35 7.08 1.04
C ILE A 152 -15.04 8.13 2.12
N THR A 153 -16.02 8.94 2.51
CA THR A 153 -15.80 9.90 3.59
C THR A 153 -15.66 9.22 4.96
N PRO A 154 -14.92 9.80 5.92
CA PRO A 154 -14.84 9.29 7.29
C PRO A 154 -16.21 9.10 7.96
N ASP A 155 -17.14 10.02 7.75
CA ASP A 155 -18.48 9.97 8.33
C ASP A 155 -19.31 8.80 7.76
N GLU A 156 -19.25 8.58 6.45
CA GLU A 156 -19.90 7.44 5.82
C GLU A 156 -19.29 6.11 6.28
N LEU A 157 -17.96 6.04 6.43
CA LEU A 157 -17.30 4.83 6.92
C LEU A 157 -17.72 4.52 8.37
N ARG A 158 -17.81 5.55 9.22
CA ARG A 158 -18.33 5.41 10.59
C ARG A 158 -19.78 4.96 10.61
N LYS A 159 -20.63 5.56 9.78
CA LYS A 159 -22.02 5.12 9.63
C LYS A 159 -22.11 3.65 9.21
N ARG A 160 -21.24 3.20 8.29
CA ARG A 160 -21.17 1.79 7.90
C ARG A 160 -20.73 0.89 9.07
N LEU A 161 -19.84 1.36 9.93
CA LEU A 161 -19.45 0.63 11.14
C LEU A 161 -20.62 0.53 12.14
N GLU A 162 -21.33 1.63 12.37
CA GLU A 162 -22.52 1.70 13.23
C GLU A 162 -23.65 0.79 12.72
N ASP A 163 -23.83 0.72 11.39
CA ASP A 163 -24.77 -0.18 10.71
C ASP A 163 -24.32 -1.66 10.71
N GLY A 164 -23.14 -2.00 11.25
CA GLY A 164 -22.58 -3.36 11.24
C GLY A 164 -22.11 -3.84 9.85
N LYS A 165 -21.93 -2.92 8.89
CA LYS A 165 -21.47 -3.21 7.51
C LYS A 165 -19.94 -3.25 7.38
N VAL A 166 -19.22 -3.00 8.46
CA VAL A 166 -17.76 -3.13 8.55
C VAL A 166 -17.45 -4.23 9.57
N TYR A 167 -16.72 -5.25 9.13
CA TYR A 167 -16.32 -6.33 10.02
C TYR A 167 -15.22 -5.84 10.98
N VAL A 168 -15.43 -6.10 12.26
CA VAL A 168 -14.47 -5.89 13.33
C VAL A 168 -14.47 -7.17 14.19
N PRO A 169 -13.33 -7.89 14.30
CA PRO A 169 -13.23 -9.00 15.22
C PRO A 169 -13.59 -8.56 16.65
N GLU A 170 -14.40 -9.34 17.38
CA GLU A 170 -14.78 -9.00 18.77
C GLU A 170 -13.56 -8.79 19.68
N THR A 171 -12.51 -9.58 19.46
CA THR A 171 -11.22 -9.49 20.17
C THR A 171 -10.47 -8.17 19.93
N ALA A 172 -10.87 -7.39 18.92
CA ALA A 172 -10.25 -6.14 18.53
C ALA A 172 -11.16 -4.92 18.76
N ARG A 173 -12.31 -5.06 19.47
CA ARG A 173 -13.31 -3.97 19.56
C ARG A 173 -12.75 -2.65 20.10
N LEU A 174 -12.03 -2.69 21.24
CA LEU A 174 -11.41 -1.51 21.85
C LEU A 174 -10.33 -0.87 20.95
N ALA A 175 -9.49 -1.69 20.31
CA ALA A 175 -8.50 -1.19 19.36
C ALA A 175 -9.18 -0.57 18.12
N SER A 176 -10.31 -1.12 17.72
CA SER A 176 -11.10 -0.66 16.58
C SER A 176 -11.82 0.66 16.89
N GLU A 177 -12.40 0.82 18.08
CA GLU A 177 -13.00 2.09 18.52
C GLU A 177 -11.99 3.26 18.44
N ASN A 178 -10.72 3.01 18.82
CA ASN A 178 -9.66 4.00 18.64
C ASN A 178 -9.26 4.20 17.17
N PHE A 179 -9.20 3.12 16.39
CA PHE A 179 -8.84 3.19 14.98
C PHE A 179 -9.86 3.99 14.15
N PHE A 180 -11.16 3.80 14.38
CA PHE A 180 -12.27 4.41 13.62
C PHE A 180 -12.68 5.82 14.09
N LYS A 181 -11.80 6.52 14.81
CA LYS A 181 -12.01 7.94 15.13
C LYS A 181 -11.96 8.80 13.87
N PRO A 182 -12.81 9.85 13.73
CA PRO A 182 -12.84 10.70 12.54
C PRO A 182 -11.47 11.26 12.13
N GLU A 183 -10.65 11.67 13.10
CA GLU A 183 -9.32 12.24 12.87
C GLU A 183 -8.38 11.20 12.27
N ASN A 184 -8.43 9.96 12.79
CA ASN A 184 -7.62 8.85 12.31
C ASN A 184 -8.01 8.44 10.89
N LEU A 185 -9.32 8.34 10.62
CA LEU A 185 -9.83 8.01 9.29
C LEU A 185 -9.50 9.10 8.27
N THR A 186 -9.56 10.37 8.67
CA THR A 186 -9.17 11.51 7.82
C THR A 186 -7.70 11.43 7.46
N ALA A 187 -6.82 11.20 8.45
CA ALA A 187 -5.39 11.06 8.21
C ALA A 187 -5.05 9.84 7.32
N LEU A 188 -5.70 8.69 7.55
CA LEU A 188 -5.51 7.50 6.72
C LEU A 188 -6.03 7.68 5.28
N ARG A 189 -7.08 8.49 5.09
CA ARG A 189 -7.59 8.86 3.77
C ARG A 189 -6.60 9.76 3.04
N GLU A 190 -6.07 10.78 3.71
CA GLU A 190 -5.02 11.65 3.16
C GLU A 190 -3.79 10.83 2.74
N LEU A 191 -3.29 9.95 3.62
CA LEU A 191 -2.16 9.07 3.31
C LEU A 191 -2.43 8.19 2.10
N ALA A 192 -3.65 7.65 1.97
CA ALA A 192 -4.04 6.83 0.83
C ALA A 192 -4.02 7.60 -0.49
N LEU A 193 -4.64 8.79 -0.51
CA LEU A 193 -4.72 9.63 -1.70
C LEU A 193 -3.34 10.13 -2.12
N ARG A 194 -2.52 10.58 -1.15
CA ARG A 194 -1.13 10.99 -1.41
C ARG A 194 -0.32 9.84 -1.99
N ARG A 195 -0.41 8.63 -1.42
CA ARG A 195 0.36 7.48 -1.91
C ARG A 195 -0.09 7.02 -3.29
N ALA A 196 -1.39 7.08 -3.58
CA ALA A 196 -1.91 6.78 -4.90
C ALA A 196 -1.40 7.79 -5.95
N ALA A 197 -1.50 9.10 -5.65
CA ALA A 197 -0.98 10.15 -6.52
C ALA A 197 0.52 9.96 -6.78
N GLN A 198 1.30 9.69 -5.73
CA GLN A 198 2.73 9.40 -5.86
C GLN A 198 3.00 8.24 -6.82
N THR A 199 2.22 7.17 -6.73
CA THR A 199 2.47 5.98 -7.54
C THR A 199 2.17 6.25 -9.02
N VAL A 200 1.11 7.03 -9.30
CA VAL A 200 0.79 7.46 -10.67
C VAL A 200 1.92 8.34 -11.23
N ASP A 201 2.46 9.26 -10.43
CA ASP A 201 3.61 10.09 -10.83
C ASP A 201 4.85 9.23 -11.12
N ASP A 202 5.16 8.26 -10.27
CA ASP A 202 6.29 7.34 -10.42
C ASP A 202 6.16 6.51 -11.73
N GLN A 203 4.96 5.99 -12.01
CA GLN A 203 4.67 5.22 -13.23
C GLN A 203 4.82 6.08 -14.49
N LEU A 204 4.32 7.32 -14.47
CA LEU A 204 4.47 8.25 -15.59
C LEU A 204 5.95 8.53 -15.89
N LEU A 205 6.75 8.76 -14.85
CA LEU A 205 8.20 9.00 -15.01
C LEU A 205 8.92 7.79 -15.60
N LEU A 206 8.58 6.57 -15.18
CA LEU A 206 9.14 5.33 -15.75
C LEU A 206 8.80 5.19 -17.23
N GLN A 207 7.53 5.36 -17.60
CA GLN A 207 7.09 5.27 -19.00
C GLN A 207 7.76 6.32 -19.90
N LEU A 208 7.97 7.53 -19.38
CA LEU A 208 8.65 8.60 -20.12
C LEU A 208 10.14 8.30 -20.33
N ARG A 209 10.80 7.72 -19.33
CA ARG A 209 12.20 7.27 -19.44
C ARG A 209 12.35 6.15 -20.47
N ASP A 210 11.46 5.17 -20.45
CA ASP A 210 11.48 4.05 -21.40
C ASP A 210 11.26 4.51 -22.85
N LYS A 211 10.45 5.55 -23.04
CA LYS A 211 10.20 6.15 -24.36
C LYS A 211 11.30 7.13 -24.81
N GLY A 212 12.33 7.34 -24.01
CA GLY A 212 13.49 8.18 -24.36
C GLY A 212 13.14 9.64 -24.67
N VAL A 213 12.01 10.15 -24.16
CA VAL A 213 11.51 11.50 -24.46
C VAL A 213 12.31 12.53 -23.65
N PRO A 214 13.15 13.37 -24.28
CA PRO A 214 13.90 14.39 -23.57
C PRO A 214 13.02 15.66 -23.47
N GLY A 215 12.56 16.00 -22.27
CA GLY A 215 11.78 17.23 -22.07
C GLY A 215 11.47 17.52 -20.59
N PRO A 216 11.26 18.81 -20.23
CA PRO A 216 11.28 19.28 -18.85
C PRO A 216 9.89 19.18 -18.21
N TRP A 217 9.67 18.14 -17.40
CA TRP A 217 8.40 17.99 -16.68
C TRP A 217 8.56 18.56 -15.26
N ALA A 218 7.98 19.75 -15.06
CA ALA A 218 7.93 20.38 -13.75
C ALA A 218 7.04 19.57 -12.81
N ALA A 219 7.63 18.86 -11.84
CA ALA A 219 6.94 18.41 -10.61
C ALA A 219 7.88 17.93 -9.49
N GLY A 220 9.18 17.75 -9.73
CA GLY A 220 10.12 17.44 -8.65
C GLY A 220 10.46 18.70 -7.85
N ALA A 221 10.09 18.75 -6.57
CA ALA A 221 10.69 19.72 -5.66
C ALA A 221 12.22 19.53 -5.69
N ARG A 222 12.97 20.63 -5.65
CA ARG A 222 14.43 20.60 -5.47
C ARG A 222 14.77 21.36 -4.22
N ILE A 223 15.61 20.77 -3.38
CA ILE A 223 15.90 21.31 -2.05
C ILE A 223 17.32 21.84 -2.04
N LEU A 224 17.49 23.15 -1.85
CA LEU A 224 18.80 23.76 -1.61
C LEU A 224 18.93 24.05 -0.12
N VAL A 225 19.89 23.40 0.54
CA VAL A 225 20.22 23.62 1.95
C VAL A 225 21.45 24.51 2.01
N LEU A 226 21.29 25.75 2.48
CA LEU A 226 22.41 26.66 2.71
C LEU A 226 22.90 26.52 4.14
N ILE A 227 24.19 26.18 4.31
CA ILE A 227 24.82 26.02 5.61
C ILE A 227 26.01 26.98 5.79
N GLY A 228 26.14 27.51 7.01
CA GLY A 228 27.34 28.22 7.48
C GLY A 228 28.17 27.34 8.41
N GLY A 229 29.38 27.80 8.78
CA GLY A 229 30.25 27.11 9.74
C GLY A 229 29.85 27.27 11.21
N ASP A 230 28.54 27.32 11.48
CA ASP A 230 27.96 27.46 12.81
C ASP A 230 27.44 26.11 13.35
N ALA A 231 26.90 26.12 14.56
CA ALA A 231 26.38 24.92 15.22
C ALA A 231 25.09 24.36 14.58
N MET A 232 24.44 25.10 13.67
CA MET A 232 23.18 24.70 13.06
C MET A 232 23.35 23.85 11.80
N ALA A 233 24.55 23.83 11.20
CA ALA A 233 24.85 23.13 9.94
C ALA A 233 24.32 21.69 9.90
N GLY A 234 24.70 20.85 10.87
CA GLY A 234 24.26 19.45 10.91
C GLY A 234 22.74 19.30 11.12
N GLY A 235 22.11 20.23 11.83
CA GLY A 235 20.65 20.26 12.00
C GLY A 235 19.91 20.56 10.70
N LEU A 236 20.42 21.52 9.92
CA LEU A 236 19.87 21.92 8.63
C LEU A 236 20.05 20.85 7.56
N VAL A 237 21.20 20.18 7.51
CA VAL A 237 21.42 19.04 6.60
C VAL A 237 20.43 17.92 6.89
N ARG A 238 20.25 17.53 8.17
CA ARG A 238 19.25 16.53 8.56
C ARG A 238 17.82 16.97 8.24
N ALA A 239 17.51 18.27 8.37
CA ALA A 239 16.20 18.81 8.00
C ALA A 239 15.96 18.75 6.49
N GLY A 240 16.97 19.12 5.68
CA GLY A 240 16.93 19.01 4.23
C GLY A 240 16.77 17.56 3.76
N ARG A 241 17.47 16.62 4.38
CA ARG A 241 17.28 15.18 4.12
C ARG A 241 15.85 14.74 4.43
N ARG A 242 15.30 15.10 5.58
CA ARG A 242 13.89 14.80 5.92
C ARG A 242 12.90 15.42 4.93
N LEU A 243 13.15 16.65 4.46
CA LEU A 243 12.31 17.29 3.45
C LEU A 243 12.44 16.60 2.09
N SER A 244 13.63 16.13 1.71
CA SER A 244 13.86 15.31 0.53
C SER A 244 13.04 14.02 0.61
N ASP A 245 13.16 13.31 1.73
CA ASP A 245 12.41 12.08 1.98
C ASP A 245 10.88 12.33 1.94
N MET A 246 10.41 13.48 2.45
CA MET A 246 8.99 13.86 2.42
C MET A 246 8.50 14.29 1.03
N MET A 247 9.38 14.80 0.18
CA MET A 247 9.10 15.30 -1.16
C MET A 247 9.58 14.34 -2.26
N MET A 248 9.37 13.04 -2.04
CA MET A 248 9.63 11.98 -3.05
C MET A 248 11.10 11.80 -3.42
N ASP A 249 12.00 11.82 -2.44
CA ASP A 249 13.45 11.83 -2.69
C ASP A 249 13.86 12.99 -3.63
N ALA A 250 13.20 14.13 -3.46
CA ALA A 250 13.47 15.36 -4.17
C ALA A 250 14.99 15.61 -4.24
N PRO A 251 15.57 15.84 -5.43
CA PRO A 251 16.99 16.14 -5.56
C PRO A 251 17.37 17.29 -4.63
N TRP A 252 18.27 17.01 -3.70
CA TRP A 252 18.72 17.99 -2.71
C TRP A 252 20.21 18.26 -2.86
N THR A 253 20.61 19.48 -2.54
CA THR A 253 21.98 19.94 -2.62
C THR A 253 22.28 20.76 -1.38
N VAL A 254 23.42 20.47 -0.74
CA VAL A 254 23.94 21.28 0.36
C VAL A 254 25.00 22.19 -0.21
N ALA A 255 24.89 23.49 0.05
CA ALA A 255 25.84 24.48 -0.41
C ALA A 255 26.26 25.41 0.73
N THR A 256 27.49 25.89 0.66
CA THR A 256 28.05 26.89 1.56
C THR A 256 28.76 27.97 0.75
N VAL A 257 28.81 29.20 1.27
CA VAL A 257 29.48 30.33 0.63
C VAL A 257 30.63 30.77 1.53
N ASP A 258 31.86 30.57 1.05
CA ASP A 258 33.05 31.10 1.71
C ASP A 258 33.35 32.51 1.20
N ARG A 259 33.54 33.46 2.12
CA ARG A 259 33.97 34.84 1.83
C ARG A 259 35.44 35.09 2.15
N GLY A 260 36.21 34.04 2.44
CA GLY A 260 37.65 34.11 2.74
C GLY A 260 38.00 34.39 4.20
N THR A 261 37.01 34.36 5.11
CA THR A 261 37.19 34.63 6.55
C THR A 261 36.86 33.43 7.42
N MET A 262 36.81 32.22 6.86
CA MET A 262 36.35 31.03 7.57
C MET A 262 37.46 30.45 8.46
N GLY A 263 37.20 30.38 9.78
CA GLY A 263 38.12 29.78 10.74
C GLY A 263 38.16 28.24 10.66
N SER A 264 39.22 27.62 11.18
CA SER A 264 39.41 26.16 11.19
C SER A 264 38.24 25.39 11.82
N ASP A 265 37.67 25.93 12.90
CA ASP A 265 36.55 25.30 13.62
C ASP A 265 35.25 25.34 12.81
N ALA A 266 35.05 26.41 12.03
CA ALA A 266 33.91 26.56 11.13
C ALA A 266 34.02 25.55 9.96
N ALA A 267 35.22 25.37 9.41
CA ALA A 267 35.48 24.37 8.37
C ALA A 267 35.30 22.93 8.89
N ALA A 268 35.74 22.64 10.12
CA ALA A 268 35.57 21.33 10.75
C ALA A 268 34.08 20.96 10.94
N ARG A 269 33.25 21.92 11.40
CA ARG A 269 31.80 21.71 11.55
C ARG A 269 31.08 21.50 10.23
N LEU A 270 31.48 22.20 9.16
CA LEU A 270 30.94 21.97 7.81
C LEU A 270 31.29 20.57 7.30
N SER A 271 32.54 20.15 7.47
CA SER A 271 33.00 18.81 7.10
C SER A 271 32.22 17.72 7.85
N ASP A 272 31.97 17.92 9.14
CA ASP A 272 31.19 16.99 9.96
C ASP A 272 29.70 16.96 9.57
N ALA A 273 29.13 18.11 9.22
CA ALA A 273 27.74 18.21 8.78
C ALA A 273 27.47 17.58 7.41
N LEU A 274 28.50 17.39 6.57
CA LEU A 274 28.40 16.83 5.22
C LEU A 274 28.69 15.31 5.15
N LYS A 275 29.10 14.69 6.25
CA LYS A 275 29.24 13.23 6.37
C LYS A 275 27.88 12.55 6.55
#